data_AF-A0A1F5UPR4-F1
#
_entry.id   AF-A0A1F5UPR4-F1
#
_cell.length_a   1.000
_cell.length_b   1.000
_cell.length_c   1.000
_cell.angle_alpha   90.00
_cell.angle_beta   90.00
_cell.angle_gamma   90.00
#
_symmetry.space_group_name_H-M   'P 1'
#
loop_
_entity.id
_entity.type
_entity.pdbx_description
1 polymer ?
#
loop_
_entity_poly.entity_id
_entity_poly.type
_entity_poly.pdbx_seq_one_letter_code
_entity_poly.pdbx_strand_id
1 'polypeptide(L)'
;MGIRIPHYFHRWKGQSPFYQYYATVHSLTCEVCLGHHGEVYEHSGDSPELPLHANCRCTLLEFPARELPLYRERGLCMKEKATRELQRRRRFSQARETLPRQAPGDAILLFQQAVDVDIYLEEIETLCREHGESLRHSPELALKLQDLFLKAYRRKFEAEKYQPMAEGMKYAQRAHGLHVIQELFQEFTRGPRGL
;
A
#
# COMPACT_ATOMS: atom_id res chain seq x y z
N MET A 1 -9.67 -28.40 2.71
CA MET A 1 -8.50 -28.87 1.94
C MET A 1 -8.75 -28.59 0.47
N GLY A 2 -8.16 -27.52 -0.07
CA GLY A 2 -8.33 -27.15 -1.48
C GLY A 2 -7.48 -28.05 -2.37
N ILE A 3 -8.10 -28.75 -3.31
CA ILE A 3 -7.40 -29.55 -4.31
C ILE A 3 -6.63 -28.57 -5.20
N ARG A 4 -5.30 -28.53 -5.06
CA ARG A 4 -4.42 -27.90 -6.05
C ARG A 4 -4.46 -28.75 -7.31
N ILE A 5 -5.30 -28.36 -8.27
CA ILE A 5 -5.29 -28.97 -9.60
C ILE A 5 -3.98 -28.53 -10.26
N PRO A 6 -3.08 -29.46 -10.65
CA PRO A 6 -1.82 -29.08 -11.28
C PRO A 6 -2.06 -28.35 -12.61
N HIS A 7 -1.27 -27.30 -12.84
CA HIS A 7 -1.23 -26.44 -14.03
C HIS A 7 -1.28 -27.18 -15.39
N TYR A 8 -0.92 -28.47 -15.43
CA TYR A 8 -0.89 -29.29 -16.64
C TYR A 8 -2.27 -29.84 -17.09
N PHE A 9 -3.30 -29.81 -16.24
CA PHE A 9 -4.58 -30.47 -16.54
C PHE A 9 -5.48 -29.72 -17.53
N HIS A 10 -5.35 -28.39 -17.64
CA HIS A 10 -6.22 -27.60 -18.52
C HIS A 10 -5.82 -27.72 -19.99
N ARG A 11 -4.50 -27.75 -20.25
CA ARG A 11 -3.93 -27.96 -21.58
C ARG A 11 -4.33 -29.32 -22.19
N TRP A 12 -4.49 -30.35 -21.35
CA TRP A 12 -4.86 -31.69 -21.79
C TRP A 12 -6.36 -31.85 -22.14
N LYS A 13 -7.23 -30.92 -21.72
CA LYS A 13 -8.67 -30.92 -22.03
C LYS A 13 -9.07 -29.95 -23.14
N GLY A 14 -8.11 -29.37 -23.87
CA GLY A 14 -8.40 -28.45 -24.99
C GLY A 14 -9.05 -27.13 -24.57
N GLN A 15 -8.95 -26.73 -23.29
CA GLN A 15 -9.42 -25.42 -22.82
C GLN A 15 -8.22 -24.48 -22.71
N SER A 16 -8.25 -23.38 -23.47
CA SER A 16 -7.25 -22.31 -23.31
C SER A 16 -7.38 -21.70 -21.90
N PRO A 17 -6.31 -21.66 -21.10
CA PRO A 17 -6.35 -21.00 -19.80
C PRO A 17 -6.49 -19.48 -19.99
N PHE A 18 -6.94 -18.81 -18.94
CA PHE A 18 -6.89 -17.36 -18.82
C PHE A 18 -5.87 -16.99 -17.75
N TYR A 19 -5.38 -15.75 -17.79
CA TYR A 19 -4.48 -15.21 -16.78
C TYR A 19 -5.07 -13.96 -16.15
N GLN A 20 -4.90 -13.81 -14.84
CA GLN A 20 -5.16 -12.56 -14.13
C GLN A 20 -3.85 -11.93 -13.68
N TYR A 21 -3.63 -10.67 -14.03
CA TYR A 21 -2.45 -9.92 -13.60
C TYR A 21 -2.60 -9.50 -12.14
N TYR A 22 -1.67 -9.97 -11.32
CA TYR A 22 -1.64 -9.71 -9.90
C TYR A 22 -0.43 -8.86 -9.57
N ALA A 23 -0.65 -7.75 -8.85
CA ALA A 23 0.40 -6.93 -8.27
C ALA A 23 0.07 -6.75 -6.79
N THR A 24 1.08 -6.82 -5.93
CA THR A 24 0.87 -6.55 -4.51
C THR A 24 0.44 -5.09 -4.32
N VAL A 25 -0.73 -4.83 -3.73
CA VAL A 25 -1.19 -3.46 -3.45
C VAL A 25 -0.46 -2.94 -2.21
N HIS A 26 0.66 -2.25 -2.43
CA HIS A 26 1.56 -1.72 -1.41
C HIS A 26 2.25 -0.46 -1.94
N SER A 27 2.64 0.50 -1.11
CA SER A 27 3.36 1.73 -1.47
C SER A 27 4.59 1.58 -2.39
N LEU A 28 5.24 0.41 -2.42
CA LEU A 28 6.48 0.16 -3.18
C LEU A 28 6.22 -0.41 -4.57
N THR A 29 5.01 -0.89 -4.86
CA THR A 29 4.64 -1.40 -6.19
C THR A 29 4.51 -0.24 -7.16
N CYS A 30 5.14 -0.29 -8.33
CA CYS A 30 5.09 0.83 -9.28
C CYS A 30 3.67 1.07 -9.81
N GLU A 31 3.39 2.31 -10.25
CA GLU A 31 2.05 2.69 -10.73
C GLU A 31 1.62 1.89 -11.95
N VAL A 32 2.56 1.55 -12.84
CA VAL A 32 2.28 0.74 -14.03
C VAL A 32 1.76 -0.64 -13.65
N CYS A 33 2.40 -1.34 -12.70
CA CYS A 33 1.92 -2.66 -12.25
C CYS A 33 0.59 -2.56 -11.50
N LEU A 34 0.36 -1.49 -10.73
CA LEU A 34 -0.95 -1.26 -10.12
C LEU A 34 -2.03 -0.96 -11.17
N GLY A 35 -1.68 -0.33 -12.30
CA GLY A 35 -2.59 -0.10 -13.43
C GLY A 35 -3.10 -1.39 -14.07
N HIS A 36 -2.26 -2.42 -14.13
CA HIS A 36 -2.65 -3.74 -14.65
C HIS A 36 -3.29 -4.66 -13.59
N HIS A 37 -3.36 -4.25 -12.32
CA HIS A 37 -3.86 -5.12 -11.25
C HIS A 37 -5.32 -5.53 -11.48
N GLY A 38 -5.57 -6.84 -11.58
CA GLY A 38 -6.90 -7.41 -11.79
C GLY A 38 -7.31 -7.55 -13.26
N GLU A 39 -6.46 -7.14 -14.22
CA GLU A 39 -6.71 -7.36 -15.64
C GLU A 39 -6.67 -8.86 -15.98
N VAL A 40 -7.56 -9.26 -16.89
CA VAL A 40 -7.72 -10.65 -17.34
C VAL A 40 -7.35 -10.74 -18.80
N TYR A 41 -6.52 -11.72 -19.15
CA TYR A 41 -6.02 -11.96 -20.49
C TYR A 41 -6.29 -13.40 -20.91
N GLU A 42 -6.54 -13.60 -22.19
CA GLU A 42 -6.63 -14.92 -22.80
C GLU A 42 -5.24 -15.49 -23.06
N HIS A 43 -5.08 -16.82 -22.93
CA HIS A 43 -3.91 -17.50 -23.45
C HIS A 43 -4.00 -17.58 -24.98
N SER A 44 -3.59 -16.51 -25.68
CA SER A 44 -3.05 -16.65 -27.03
C SER A 44 -1.70 -17.35 -26.94
N GLY A 45 -1.32 -18.14 -27.96
CA GLY A 45 -0.01 -18.81 -28.00
C GLY A 45 1.18 -17.86 -27.74
N ASP A 46 0.97 -16.56 -27.94
CA ASP A 46 1.79 -15.47 -27.44
C ASP A 46 1.25 -15.02 -26.07
N SER A 47 1.93 -15.40 -25.00
CA SER A 47 1.68 -14.85 -23.65
C SER A 47 1.86 -13.33 -23.70
N PRO A 48 1.05 -12.54 -22.98
CA PRO A 48 1.14 -11.09 -23.12
C PRO A 48 2.49 -10.60 -22.56
N GLU A 49 3.21 -9.76 -23.32
CA GLU A 49 4.38 -9.00 -22.85
C GLU A 49 3.93 -7.96 -21.82
N LEU A 50 3.45 -8.41 -20.67
CA LEU A 50 3.01 -7.53 -19.60
C LEU A 50 4.24 -7.07 -18.83
N PRO A 51 4.22 -5.85 -18.27
CA PRO A 51 5.32 -5.38 -17.47
C PRO A 51 5.50 -6.33 -16.28
N LEU A 52 6.49 -7.21 -16.35
CA LEU A 52 7.01 -7.95 -15.21
C LEU A 52 8.31 -7.26 -14.82
N HIS A 53 8.14 -6.01 -14.36
CA HIS A 53 9.23 -5.13 -13.97
C HIS A 53 10.14 -5.82 -12.97
N ALA A 54 11.45 -5.73 -13.22
CA ALA A 54 12.45 -6.17 -12.25
C ALA A 54 12.19 -5.51 -10.89
N ASN A 55 12.21 -6.30 -9.82
CA ASN A 55 11.96 -5.88 -8.44
C ASN A 55 10.51 -5.46 -8.11
N CYS A 56 9.57 -5.54 -9.06
CA CYS A 56 8.16 -5.35 -8.74
C CYS A 56 7.50 -6.67 -8.31
N ARG A 57 6.59 -6.61 -7.33
CA ARG A 57 5.88 -7.78 -6.79
C ARG A 57 4.65 -8.13 -7.63
N CYS A 58 4.83 -8.30 -8.94
CA CYS A 58 3.79 -8.66 -9.89
C CYS A 58 3.96 -10.09 -10.45
N THR A 59 2.85 -10.73 -10.82
CA THR A 59 2.80 -12.09 -11.36
C THR A 59 1.52 -12.32 -12.17
N LEU A 60 1.47 -13.44 -12.90
CA LEU A 60 0.27 -13.90 -13.60
C LEU A 60 -0.34 -15.11 -12.90
N LEU A 61 -1.62 -15.00 -12.57
CA LEU A 61 -2.40 -16.07 -11.96
C LEU A 61 -3.19 -16.78 -13.05
N GLU A 62 -2.82 -18.03 -13.35
CA GLU A 62 -3.53 -18.87 -14.32
C GLU A 62 -4.85 -19.40 -13.73
N PHE A 63 -5.92 -19.42 -14.53
CA PHE A 63 -7.20 -20.00 -14.15
C PHE A 63 -8.00 -20.54 -15.36
N PRO A 64 -8.95 -21.48 -15.16
CA PRO A 64 -9.70 -22.09 -16.25
C PRO A 64 -10.83 -21.20 -16.79
N ALA A 65 -11.18 -21.36 -18.07
CA ALA A 65 -12.24 -20.61 -18.76
C ALA A 65 -13.59 -20.59 -18.02
N ARG A 66 -13.98 -21.70 -17.38
CA ARG A 66 -15.23 -21.80 -16.61
C ARG A 66 -15.30 -20.84 -15.41
N GLU A 67 -14.16 -20.36 -14.92
CA GLU A 67 -14.05 -19.43 -13.79
C GLU A 67 -13.94 -17.96 -14.26
N LEU A 68 -14.02 -17.69 -15.57
CA LEU A 68 -13.92 -16.34 -16.12
C LEU A 68 -14.87 -15.31 -15.48
N PRO A 69 -16.16 -15.60 -15.24
CA PRO A 69 -17.05 -14.64 -14.56
C PRO A 69 -16.55 -14.27 -13.16
N LEU A 70 -16.10 -15.26 -12.38
CA LEU A 70 -15.58 -15.07 -11.03
C LEU A 70 -14.30 -14.23 -11.03
N TYR A 71 -13.38 -14.49 -11.96
CA TYR A 71 -12.13 -13.73 -12.04
C TYR A 71 -12.33 -12.30 -12.53
N ARG A 72 -13.34 -12.06 -13.39
CA ARG A 72 -13.73 -10.69 -13.77
C ARG A 72 -14.25 -9.91 -12.58
N GLU A 73 -15.12 -10.49 -11.77
CA GLU A 73 -15.62 -9.87 -10.53
C GLU A 73 -14.48 -9.56 -9.55
N ARG A 74 -13.61 -10.54 -9.29
CA ARG A 74 -12.39 -10.34 -8.47
C ARG A 74 -11.50 -9.24 -9.04
N GLY A 75 -11.36 -9.20 -10.36
CA GLY A 75 -10.59 -8.19 -11.08
C GLY A 75 -11.09 -6.77 -10.82
N LEU A 76 -12.41 -6.56 -10.74
CA LEU A 76 -12.98 -5.26 -10.38
C LEU A 76 -12.59 -4.84 -8.96
N CYS A 77 -12.71 -5.75 -7.98
CA CYS A 77 -12.29 -5.47 -6.59
C CYS A 77 -10.78 -5.19 -6.50
N MET A 78 -9.96 -5.89 -7.28
CA MET A 78 -8.51 -5.67 -7.37
C MET A 78 -8.20 -4.28 -7.94
N LYS A 79 -8.83 -3.90 -9.05
CA LYS A 79 -8.69 -2.56 -9.66
C LYS A 79 -9.08 -1.44 -8.71
N GLU A 80 -10.16 -1.63 -7.95
CA GLU A 80 -10.59 -0.65 -6.96
C GLU A 80 -9.54 -0.48 -5.85
N LYS A 81 -9.00 -1.57 -5.31
CA LYS A 81 -7.94 -1.52 -4.29
C LYS A 81 -6.68 -0.83 -4.80
N ALA A 82 -6.25 -1.14 -6.03
CA ALA A 82 -5.11 -0.48 -6.66
C ALA A 82 -5.36 1.03 -6.85
N THR A 83 -6.56 1.41 -7.32
CA THR A 83 -6.94 2.81 -7.51
C THR A 83 -6.93 3.57 -6.18
N ARG A 84 -7.48 2.98 -5.11
CA ARG A 84 -7.46 3.58 -3.77
C ARG A 84 -6.04 3.78 -3.25
N GLU A 85 -5.15 2.81 -3.46
CA GLU A 85 -3.73 2.94 -3.09
C GLU A 85 -3.02 4.03 -3.89
N LEU A 86 -3.26 4.16 -5.20
CA LEU A 86 -2.69 5.25 -6.01
C LEU A 86 -3.19 6.63 -5.55
N GLN A 87 -4.49 6.76 -5.26
CA GLN A 87 -5.05 8.00 -4.72
C GLN A 87 -4.45 8.34 -3.35
N ARG A 88 -4.27 7.34 -2.49
CA ARG A 88 -3.62 7.49 -1.19
C ARG A 88 -2.20 8.06 -1.34
N ARG A 89 -1.39 7.49 -2.23
CA ARG A 89 -0.03 7.98 -2.50
C ARG A 89 -0.03 9.41 -2.99
N ARG A 90 -0.91 9.75 -3.93
CA ARG A 90 -1.04 11.13 -4.42
C ARG A 90 -1.32 12.10 -3.29
N ARG A 91 -2.26 11.78 -2.39
CA ARG A 91 -2.57 12.59 -1.21
C ARG A 91 -1.36 12.71 -0.28
N PHE A 92 -0.65 11.62 -0.03
CA PHE A 92 0.54 11.63 0.84
C PHE A 92 1.67 12.50 0.25
N SER A 93 1.94 12.38 -1.05
CA SER A 93 2.92 13.21 -1.75
C SER A 93 2.52 14.69 -1.75
N GLN A 94 1.24 14.99 -2.05
CA GLN A 94 0.72 16.35 -1.98
C GLN A 94 0.83 16.94 -0.57
N ALA A 95 0.57 16.14 0.47
CA ALA A 95 0.72 16.57 1.87
C ALA A 95 2.17 16.97 2.18
N ARG A 96 3.14 16.18 1.72
CA ARG A 96 4.58 16.47 1.85
C ARG A 96 4.98 17.76 1.14
N GLU A 97 4.55 17.93 -0.10
CA GLU A 97 4.81 19.14 -0.90
C GLU A 97 4.19 20.40 -0.27
N THR A 98 3.08 20.26 0.44
CA THR A 98 2.36 21.36 1.09
C THR A 98 2.95 21.71 2.45
N LEU A 99 3.62 20.76 3.13
CA LEU A 99 4.14 20.90 4.49
C LEU A 99 5.04 22.14 4.71
N PRO A 100 5.98 22.50 3.80
CA PRO A 100 6.86 23.66 4.01
C PRO A 100 6.17 25.03 3.91
N ARG A 101 4.88 25.07 3.54
CA ARG A 101 4.15 26.32 3.28
C ARG A 101 3.57 26.92 4.57
N GLN A 102 3.24 28.21 4.53
CA GLN A 102 2.73 28.97 5.69
C GLN A 102 1.37 28.47 6.25
N ALA A 103 0.66 27.57 5.54
CA ALA A 103 -0.63 27.00 5.94
C ALA A 103 -0.56 25.46 6.10
N PRO A 104 -0.02 24.94 7.22
CA PRO A 104 0.17 23.50 7.41
C PRO A 104 -1.14 22.71 7.63
N GLY A 105 -2.28 23.40 7.80
CA GLY A 105 -3.59 22.76 7.98
C GLY A 105 -4.00 21.88 6.79
N ASP A 106 -3.75 22.34 5.57
CA ASP A 106 -4.06 21.60 4.35
C ASP A 106 -3.23 20.32 4.23
N ALA A 107 -1.96 20.38 4.62
CA ALA A 107 -1.07 19.22 4.66
C ALA A 107 -1.58 18.16 5.65
N ILE A 108 -2.02 18.57 6.85
CA ILE A 108 -2.59 17.66 7.85
C ILE A 108 -3.84 16.97 7.31
N LEU A 109 -4.73 17.71 6.63
CA LEU A 109 -5.93 17.14 6.03
C LEU A 109 -5.59 16.11 4.95
N LEU A 110 -4.61 16.40 4.08
CA LEU A 110 -4.15 15.47 3.07
C LEU A 110 -3.52 14.21 3.68
N PHE A 111 -2.72 14.34 4.75
CA PHE A 111 -2.21 13.18 5.49
C PHE A 111 -3.35 12.36 6.09
N GLN A 112 -4.35 13.00 6.71
CA GLN A 112 -5.51 12.30 7.27
C GLN A 112 -6.21 11.45 6.20
N GLN A 113 -6.53 12.06 5.05
CA GLN A 113 -7.17 11.36 3.94
C GLN A 113 -6.33 10.23 3.35
N ALA A 114 -5.00 10.32 3.41
CA ALA A 114 -4.11 9.24 3.00
C ALA A 114 -4.14 8.11 4.03
N VAL A 115 -3.92 8.40 5.31
CA VAL A 115 -3.80 7.36 6.35
C VAL A 115 -5.11 6.66 6.66
N ASP A 116 -6.26 7.23 6.29
CA ASP A 116 -7.56 6.57 6.32
C ASP A 116 -7.69 5.43 5.29
N VAL A 117 -6.81 5.36 4.29
CA VAL A 117 -6.74 4.24 3.34
C VAL A 117 -5.72 3.19 3.80
N ASP A 118 -4.47 3.60 4.04
CA ASP A 118 -3.43 2.80 4.71
C ASP A 118 -2.26 3.71 5.14
N ILE A 119 -1.37 3.18 5.96
CA ILE A 119 -0.19 3.88 6.48
C ILE A 119 1.04 2.97 6.39
N TYR A 120 2.15 3.47 5.84
CA TYR A 120 3.39 2.71 5.66
C TYR A 120 4.53 3.42 6.40
N LEU A 121 5.36 2.66 7.13
CA LEU A 121 6.44 3.24 7.94
C LEU A 121 7.48 3.92 7.05
N GLU A 122 7.77 3.33 5.89
CA GLU A 122 8.74 3.82 4.91
C GLU A 122 8.40 5.23 4.40
N GLU A 123 7.11 5.54 4.29
CA GLU A 123 6.64 6.87 3.89
C GLU A 123 6.78 7.90 5.03
N ILE A 124 6.60 7.46 6.28
CA ILE A 124 6.81 8.30 7.47
C ILE A 124 8.30 8.59 7.66
N GLU A 125 9.15 7.56 7.53
CA GLU A 125 10.61 7.70 7.55
C GLU A 125 11.08 8.69 6.48
N THR A 126 10.55 8.57 5.27
CA THR A 126 10.87 9.48 4.17
C THR A 126 10.41 10.91 4.46
N LEU A 127 9.20 11.09 5.01
CA LEU A 127 8.69 12.39 5.46
C LEU A 127 9.62 13.03 6.51
N CYS A 128 9.99 12.30 7.55
CA CYS A 128 10.87 12.80 8.62
C CYS A 128 12.26 13.16 8.10
N ARG A 129 12.81 12.34 7.19
CA ARG A 129 14.11 12.59 6.56
C ARG A 129 14.11 13.84 5.69
N GLU A 130 13.11 13.98 4.82
CA GLU A 130 13.09 15.07 3.83
C GLU A 130 12.57 16.40 4.38
N HIS A 131 11.66 16.36 5.37
CA HIS A 131 11.05 17.56 5.94
C HIS A 131 11.43 17.79 7.41
N GLY A 132 12.48 17.14 7.90
CA GLY A 132 12.93 17.24 9.28
C GLY A 132 13.16 18.68 9.73
N GLU A 133 13.70 19.55 8.88
CA GLU A 133 13.85 20.98 9.20
C GLU A 133 12.51 21.66 9.44
N SER A 134 11.53 21.50 8.54
CA SER A 134 10.18 22.07 8.73
C SER A 134 9.53 21.57 10.03
N LEU A 135 9.74 20.30 10.36
CA LEU A 135 9.24 19.70 11.60
C LEU A 135 9.94 20.25 12.85
N ARG A 136 11.26 20.50 12.79
CA ARG A 136 12.01 21.16 13.89
C ARG A 136 11.57 22.59 14.13
N HIS A 137 11.28 23.34 13.07
CA HIS A 137 10.81 24.73 13.18
C HIS A 137 9.38 24.84 13.71
N SER A 138 8.60 23.75 13.68
CA SER A 138 7.23 23.71 14.20
C SER A 138 6.98 22.44 15.03
N PRO A 139 7.42 22.41 16.31
CA PRO A 139 7.20 21.27 17.20
C PRO A 139 5.72 20.92 17.38
N GLU A 140 4.83 21.92 17.33
CA GLU A 140 3.37 21.69 17.37
C GLU A 140 2.87 20.90 16.16
N LEU A 141 3.38 21.20 14.97
CA LEU A 141 3.06 20.45 13.76
C LEU A 141 3.61 19.01 13.85
N ALA A 142 4.84 18.86 14.32
CA ALA A 142 5.43 17.54 14.55
C ALA A 142 4.60 16.69 15.52
N LEU A 143 4.11 17.27 16.63
CA LEU A 143 3.21 16.61 17.57
C LEU A 143 1.88 16.21 16.92
N LYS A 144 1.27 17.09 16.12
CA LYS A 144 0.01 16.80 15.41
C LYS A 144 0.17 15.64 14.44
N LEU A 145 1.27 15.62 13.67
CA LEU A 145 1.55 14.55 12.72
C LEU A 145 1.89 13.23 13.43
N GLN A 146 2.66 13.29 14.52
CA GLN A 146 2.96 12.11 15.33
C GLN A 146 1.66 11.48 15.87
N ASP A 147 0.78 12.27 16.47
CA ASP A 147 -0.50 11.78 16.99
C ASP A 147 -1.38 11.18 15.86
N LEU A 148 -1.45 11.85 14.71
CA LEU A 148 -2.15 11.36 13.53
C LEU A 148 -1.64 9.97 13.10
N PHE A 149 -0.33 9.83 12.92
CA PHE A 149 0.28 8.58 12.46
C PHE A 149 0.17 7.47 13.49
N LEU A 150 0.33 7.76 14.79
CA LEU A 150 0.14 6.77 15.85
C LEU A 150 -1.31 6.26 15.88
N LYS A 151 -2.30 7.15 15.78
CA LYS A 151 -3.72 6.78 15.73
C LYS A 151 -4.03 5.92 14.51
N ALA A 152 -3.54 6.31 13.33
CA ALA A 152 -3.73 5.54 12.11
C ALA A 152 -3.06 4.15 12.19
N TYR A 153 -1.83 4.08 12.68
CA TYR A 153 -1.09 2.82 12.75
C TYR A 153 -1.70 1.81 13.73
N ARG A 154 -2.28 2.28 14.85
CA ARG A 154 -3.05 1.41 15.77
C ARG A 154 -4.20 0.73 15.05
N ARG A 155 -4.95 1.50 14.27
CA ARG A 155 -6.13 1.06 13.51
C ARG A 155 -5.81 0.22 12.27
N LYS A 156 -4.59 0.34 11.72
CA LYS A 156 -4.13 -0.39 10.51
C LYS A 156 -4.54 -1.87 10.52
N PHE A 157 -4.30 -2.56 11.65
CA PHE A 157 -4.52 -4.00 11.78
C PHE A 157 -5.99 -4.41 12.04
N GLU A 158 -6.90 -3.44 12.18
CA GLU A 158 -8.35 -3.69 12.27
C GLU A 158 -8.97 -3.89 10.87
N ALA A 159 -8.33 -3.38 9.83
CA ALA A 159 -8.81 -3.48 8.45
C ALA A 159 -8.87 -4.94 7.96
N GLU A 160 -9.89 -5.26 7.16
CA GLU A 160 -10.16 -6.61 6.65
C GLU A 160 -8.95 -7.30 6.03
N LYS A 161 -8.09 -6.54 5.32
CA LYS A 161 -6.91 -7.09 4.65
C LYS A 161 -5.84 -7.66 5.60
N TYR A 162 -5.86 -7.27 6.86
CA TYR A 162 -4.96 -7.79 7.88
C TYR A 162 -5.59 -8.90 8.73
N GLN A 163 -6.91 -9.14 8.61
CA GLN A 163 -7.61 -10.19 9.35
C GLN A 163 -6.99 -11.59 9.22
N PRO A 164 -6.51 -12.02 8.03
CA PRO A 164 -5.87 -13.33 7.87
C PRO A 164 -4.55 -13.52 8.66
N MET A 165 -3.95 -12.43 9.17
CA MET A 165 -2.71 -12.51 9.93
C MET A 165 -2.96 -13.06 11.34
N ALA A 166 -2.03 -13.87 11.86
CA ALA A 166 -2.11 -14.35 13.23
C ALA A 166 -2.04 -13.20 14.26
N GLU A 167 -2.81 -13.28 15.33
CA GLU A 167 -2.91 -12.21 16.35
C GLU A 167 -1.56 -11.84 16.98
N GLY A 168 -0.71 -12.82 17.28
CA GLY A 168 0.64 -12.56 17.80
C GLY A 168 1.52 -11.76 16.83
N MET A 169 1.38 -12.00 15.53
CA MET A 169 2.08 -11.23 14.49
C MET A 169 1.53 -9.81 14.37
N LYS A 170 0.19 -9.64 14.42
CA LYS A 170 -0.45 -8.31 14.43
C LYS A 170 0.04 -7.49 15.62
N TYR A 171 0.08 -8.09 16.81
CA TYR A 171 0.56 -7.44 18.03
C TYR A 171 2.03 -7.02 17.91
N ALA A 172 2.90 -7.92 17.47
CA ALA A 172 4.33 -7.64 17.33
C ALA A 172 4.59 -6.53 16.30
N GLN A 173 3.96 -6.58 15.12
CA GLN A 173 4.11 -5.54 14.09
C GLN A 173 3.53 -4.21 14.55
N ARG A 174 2.39 -4.21 15.24
CA ARG A 174 1.81 -2.99 15.83
C ARG A 174 2.76 -2.37 16.84
N ALA A 175 3.26 -3.15 17.80
CA ALA A 175 4.18 -2.66 18.83
C ALA A 175 5.45 -2.06 18.21
N HIS A 176 6.04 -2.76 17.24
CA HIS A 176 7.22 -2.30 16.52
C HIS A 176 6.96 -0.98 15.78
N GLY A 177 5.90 -0.91 14.97
CA GLY A 177 5.65 0.31 14.19
C GLY A 177 5.25 1.52 15.04
N LEU A 178 4.55 1.32 16.17
CA LEU A 178 4.30 2.41 17.12
C LEU A 178 5.59 2.95 17.73
N HIS A 179 6.51 2.06 18.08
CA HIS A 179 7.81 2.44 18.59
C HIS A 179 8.61 3.23 17.54
N VAL A 180 8.69 2.74 16.29
CA VAL A 180 9.37 3.42 15.18
C VAL A 180 8.80 4.83 14.96
N ILE A 181 7.47 4.98 14.92
CA ILE A 181 6.84 6.31 14.75
C ILE A 181 7.19 7.24 15.92
N GLN A 182 7.22 6.72 17.15
CA GLN A 182 7.63 7.52 18.31
C GLN A 182 9.07 7.99 18.20
N GLU A 183 10.00 7.10 17.83
CA GLU A 183 11.41 7.42 17.67
C GLU A 183 11.65 8.45 16.57
N LEU A 184 11.03 8.27 15.39
CA LEU A 184 11.15 9.19 14.26
C LEU A 184 10.76 10.63 14.62
N PHE A 185 9.74 10.81 15.45
CA PHE A 185 9.26 12.14 15.84
C PHE A 185 9.90 12.69 17.12
N GLN A 186 10.68 11.88 17.85
CA GLN A 186 11.24 12.28 19.15
C GLN A 186 12.15 13.50 19.04
N GLU A 187 12.91 13.63 17.95
CA GLU A 187 13.84 14.75 17.75
C GLU A 187 13.16 16.07 17.33
N PHE A 188 11.93 16.01 16.80
CA PHE A 188 11.18 17.20 16.34
C PHE A 188 10.24 17.76 17.41
N THR A 189 9.88 16.92 18.37
CA THR A 189 8.90 17.22 19.43
C THR A 189 9.57 17.72 20.70
N ARG A 190 10.87 17.47 20.87
CA ARG A 190 11.69 18.11 21.90
C ARG A 190 11.98 19.54 21.43
N GLY A 191 11.42 20.53 22.13
CA GLY A 191 11.72 21.95 21.89
C GLY A 191 13.24 22.21 21.92
N PRO A 192 13.71 23.37 21.41
CA PRO A 192 15.14 23.66 21.32
C PRO A 192 15.77 23.42 22.69
N ARG A 193 16.73 22.49 22.75
CA ARG A 193 17.59 22.39 23.92
C ARG A 193 18.34 23.71 23.96
N GLY A 194 17.93 24.61 24.86
CA GLY A 194 18.63 25.86 25.09
C GLY A 194 20.12 25.55 25.28
N LEU A 195 20.93 26.08 24.38
CA LEU A 195 22.34 26.36 24.63
C LEU A 195 22.42 27.73 25.30
#